data_AF-A0A444I9V5-F1
#
_entry.id   AF-A0A444I9V5-F1
#
_cell.length_a   1.000
_cell.length_b   1.000
_cell.length_c   1.000
_cell.angle_alpha   90.00
_cell.angle_beta   90.00
_cell.angle_gamma   90.00
#
_symmetry.space_group_name_H-M   'P 1'
#
loop_
_entity.id
_entity.type
_entity.pdbx_description
1 polymer ?
#
loop_
_entity_poly.entity_id
_entity_poly.type
_entity_poly.pdbx_seq_one_letter_code
_entity_poly.pdbx_strand_id
1 'polypeptide(L)'
;MMIKLSFAPSARFARRLSLGAALSAGLVMTAMTPAEAAKTTLNLGMSVEPTGLDPTIAAPVAIGQVTWQNVFEGLVTIDQSGKIQPQLAKSWEISPDGLTYTFKLQTGVKFHDGEAFDATAAKFSLDRARGADSVNPQKRFFASIASIDTPDAETLVLHLSAPTGSLIYWLGWPASVMVAPKTAADDKTTPVGTGPFKFASWAKGDKVELARNDDYWNKGAAAKLDKVTFRFIADPQAQAAALKSGDLDAFPEFAAPELMSSFDGDARLVTRIGNTELKVVAGMNNAKKPFDDKRVRQALMMAIDRKTVIDGAWSGLGTPIGSHYTPNDPGYQDMTGVLPYDVEKAKALLAEAGYPNGFTFTIKSPQMAYAPRSAQVMQAMFAEIGVTMNIEPTEFPAKWVQVIMKDRNFDMTIVAHAEPLDIDIYARDPYYFNYKNPAFNALMKKVQETTDPAAQNAIYGEAQKILAEDVPALYLFVMPKLGVWDRHLKGLWENEPIPSNVLSGVSWDE
;
A
#
# COMPACT_ATOMS: atom_id res chain seq x y z
N MET A 1 -35.22 -58.64 13.65
CA MET A 1 -35.24 -59.78 12.71
C MET A 1 -33.80 -59.97 12.25
N MET A 2 -33.02 -60.75 13.01
CA MET A 2 -32.61 -62.15 12.70
C MET A 2 -31.35 -62.14 11.79
N ILE A 3 -30.19 -62.75 12.10
CA ILE A 3 -29.84 -63.98 12.83
C ILE A 3 -28.29 -64.03 13.06
N LYS A 4 -27.87 -64.41 14.30
CA LYS A 4 -26.89 -65.44 14.77
C LYS A 4 -25.63 -65.73 13.92
N LEU A 5 -24.45 -66.08 14.46
CA LEU A 5 -24.05 -67.26 15.29
C LEU A 5 -22.66 -66.92 15.92
N SER A 6 -22.24 -67.27 17.14
CA SER A 6 -22.29 -68.49 18.00
C SER A 6 -20.96 -69.27 18.03
N PHE A 7 -20.64 -69.77 19.24
CA PHE A 7 -19.67 -70.80 19.68
C PHE A 7 -18.25 -70.34 20.09
N ALA A 8 -17.59 -70.85 21.13
CA ALA A 8 -17.87 -71.60 22.39
C ALA A 8 -16.49 -71.96 23.00
N PRO A 9 -16.40 -72.38 24.29
CA PRO A 9 -15.20 -72.23 25.14
C PRO A 9 -14.46 -73.53 25.51
N SER A 10 -13.33 -73.43 26.20
CA SER A 10 -12.72 -74.51 27.01
C SER A 10 -11.95 -73.89 28.21
N ALA A 11 -12.36 -74.13 29.47
CA ALA A 11 -11.97 -75.23 30.38
C ALA A 11 -10.47 -75.19 30.77
N ARG A 12 -10.00 -75.39 32.01
CA ARG A 12 -10.53 -75.60 33.37
C ARG A 12 -9.28 -75.53 34.29
N PHE A 13 -9.45 -75.13 35.55
CA PHE A 13 -8.69 -75.55 36.76
C PHE A 13 -7.15 -75.47 36.79
N ALA A 14 -6.58 -74.74 37.76
CA ALA A 14 -6.16 -75.34 39.05
C ALA A 14 -5.44 -74.35 39.97
N ARG A 15 -5.65 -74.58 41.28
CA ARG A 15 -5.09 -73.93 42.46
C ARG A 15 -3.55 -73.83 42.47
N ARG A 16 -3.00 -72.79 43.11
CA ARG A 16 -2.33 -72.86 44.44
C ARG A 16 -1.72 -71.52 44.87
N LEU A 17 -1.69 -71.34 46.19
CA LEU A 17 -1.18 -70.25 47.03
C LEU A 17 0.26 -69.81 46.71
N SER A 18 0.55 -68.51 46.86
CA SER A 18 1.65 -68.03 47.72
C SER A 18 1.43 -66.55 48.09
N LEU A 19 1.50 -66.25 49.39
CA LEU A 19 1.61 -64.91 49.96
C LEU A 19 3.03 -64.38 49.69
N GLY A 20 3.17 -63.14 49.20
CA GLY A 20 4.46 -62.49 49.04
C GLY A 20 4.28 -60.99 48.82
N ALA A 21 4.77 -60.19 49.76
CA ALA A 21 4.70 -58.74 49.77
C ALA A 21 5.31 -58.11 48.50
N ALA A 22 4.62 -57.13 47.92
CA ALA A 22 5.17 -56.27 46.87
C ALA A 22 4.82 -54.80 47.17
N LEU A 23 5.88 -54.00 47.26
CA LEU A 23 5.88 -52.55 47.38
C LEU A 23 4.91 -51.89 46.39
N SER A 24 4.04 -51.03 46.90
CA SER A 24 3.24 -50.09 46.11
C SER A 24 4.13 -48.95 45.62
N ALA A 25 4.85 -49.17 44.52
CA ALA A 25 5.45 -48.07 43.75
C ALA A 25 4.34 -47.39 42.95
N GLY A 26 3.80 -46.30 43.48
CA GLY A 26 2.87 -45.43 42.76
C GLY A 26 3.59 -44.76 41.59
N LEU A 27 3.39 -45.29 40.38
CA LEU A 27 3.73 -44.60 39.15
C LEU A 27 2.73 -43.43 38.98
N VAL A 28 3.12 -42.24 39.42
CA VAL A 28 2.50 -41.00 38.97
C VAL A 28 2.97 -40.79 37.53
N MET A 29 2.21 -41.30 36.57
CA MET A 29 2.33 -40.84 35.18
C MET A 29 1.72 -39.43 35.13
N THR A 30 2.55 -38.41 35.34
CA THR A 30 2.26 -37.07 34.87
C THR A 30 2.12 -37.15 33.35
N ALA A 31 0.87 -37.09 32.86
CA ALA A 31 0.60 -36.82 31.47
C ALA A 31 1.15 -35.42 31.16
N MET A 32 2.36 -35.36 30.62
CA MET A 32 2.84 -34.18 29.91
C MET A 32 1.96 -34.08 28.67
N THR A 33 0.92 -33.26 28.73
CA THR A 33 0.28 -32.75 27.52
C THR A 33 1.40 -32.19 26.65
N PRO A 34 1.61 -32.69 25.42
CA PRO A 34 2.58 -32.07 24.54
C PRO A 34 2.20 -30.61 24.41
N ALA A 35 3.13 -29.70 24.74
CA ALA A 35 2.97 -28.31 24.41
C ALA A 35 2.74 -28.25 22.89
N GLU A 36 1.56 -27.81 22.48
CA GLU A 36 1.23 -27.61 21.08
C GLU A 36 2.27 -26.61 20.55
N ALA A 37 3.09 -27.03 19.59
CA ALA A 37 4.16 -26.19 19.10
C ALA A 37 3.55 -24.90 18.54
N ALA A 38 4.00 -23.74 19.04
CA ALA A 38 3.50 -22.45 18.59
C ALA A 38 3.56 -22.36 17.07
N LYS A 39 2.47 -21.93 16.44
CA LYS A 39 2.41 -21.76 15.00
C LYS A 39 3.43 -20.68 14.60
N THR A 40 4.33 -20.99 13.68
CA THR A 40 5.38 -20.08 13.20
C THR A 40 5.30 -19.80 11.69
N THR A 41 4.27 -20.31 11.02
CA THR A 41 4.04 -20.09 9.59
C THR A 41 2.88 -19.14 9.35
N LEU A 42 2.94 -18.36 8.28
CA LEU A 42 1.85 -17.48 7.85
C LEU A 42 1.53 -17.69 6.36
N ASN A 43 0.27 -18.00 6.04
CA ASN A 43 -0.27 -18.00 4.69
C ASN A 43 -1.10 -16.73 4.46
N LEU A 44 -0.52 -15.76 3.76
CA LEU A 44 -1.10 -14.45 3.48
C LEU A 44 -1.59 -14.39 2.03
N GLY A 45 -2.83 -13.95 1.82
CA GLY A 45 -3.42 -13.78 0.50
C GLY A 45 -3.16 -12.41 -0.12
N MET A 46 -2.98 -12.38 -1.44
CA MET A 46 -2.87 -11.17 -2.25
C MET A 46 -3.73 -11.31 -3.51
N SER A 47 -4.36 -10.22 -3.93
CA SER A 47 -5.21 -10.20 -5.13
C SER A 47 -4.41 -10.20 -6.43
N VAL A 48 -3.19 -9.67 -6.40
CA VAL A 48 -2.36 -9.42 -7.58
C VAL A 48 -1.00 -10.07 -7.40
N GLU A 49 -0.58 -10.89 -8.38
CA GLU A 49 0.79 -11.37 -8.47
C GLU A 49 1.73 -10.24 -8.93
N PRO A 50 2.87 -10.01 -8.26
CA PRO A 50 3.83 -9.02 -8.72
C PRO A 50 4.49 -9.42 -10.06
N THR A 51 4.79 -8.45 -10.93
CA THR A 51 5.43 -8.73 -12.24
C THR A 51 6.93 -9.06 -12.13
N GLY A 52 7.53 -8.76 -10.98
CA GLY A 52 8.90 -9.05 -10.57
C GLY A 52 9.04 -8.77 -9.07
N LEU A 53 10.20 -9.05 -8.46
CA LEU A 53 10.43 -8.82 -7.03
C LEU A 53 11.32 -7.61 -6.71
N ASP A 54 11.90 -6.98 -7.73
CA ASP A 54 12.66 -5.73 -7.57
C ASP A 54 11.70 -4.53 -7.61
N PRO A 55 11.54 -3.78 -6.50
CA PRO A 55 10.63 -2.63 -6.43
C PRO A 55 11.12 -1.41 -7.22
N THR A 56 12.32 -1.44 -7.81
CA THR A 56 12.89 -0.33 -8.58
C THR A 56 12.77 -0.50 -10.10
N ILE A 57 12.03 -1.50 -10.62
CA ILE A 57 11.96 -1.78 -12.07
C ILE A 57 10.56 -1.76 -12.68
N ALA A 58 9.51 -1.76 -11.86
CA ALA A 58 8.12 -1.80 -12.33
C ALA A 58 7.18 -1.13 -11.31
N ALA A 59 5.94 -0.87 -11.72
CA ALA A 59 4.96 -0.19 -10.87
C ALA A 59 4.67 -0.98 -9.58
N PRO A 60 4.64 -0.31 -8.41
CA PRO A 60 5.40 -0.79 -7.25
C PRO A 60 4.57 -1.53 -6.19
N VAL A 61 3.23 -1.44 -6.22
CA VAL A 61 2.40 -1.80 -5.06
C VAL A 61 2.52 -3.27 -4.70
N ALA A 62 2.19 -4.18 -5.62
CA ALA A 62 2.27 -5.62 -5.36
C ALA A 62 3.71 -6.10 -5.09
N ILE A 63 4.72 -5.42 -5.65
CA ILE A 63 6.13 -5.74 -5.40
C ILE A 63 6.50 -5.37 -3.97
N GLY A 64 6.21 -4.13 -3.56
CA GLY A 64 6.44 -3.62 -2.21
C GLY A 64 5.67 -4.40 -1.13
N GLN A 65 4.44 -4.83 -1.45
CA GLN A 65 3.62 -5.72 -0.60
C GLN A 65 4.31 -7.03 -0.24
N VAL A 66 5.19 -7.56 -1.10
CA VAL A 66 5.99 -8.76 -0.81
C VAL A 66 7.34 -8.38 -0.23
N THR A 67 8.05 -7.41 -0.82
CA THR A 67 9.50 -7.26 -0.61
C THR A 67 9.92 -6.10 0.30
N TRP A 68 9.15 -5.01 0.38
CA TRP A 68 9.52 -3.85 1.21
C TRP A 68 9.41 -4.19 2.69
N GLN A 69 10.46 -3.88 3.47
CA GLN A 69 10.61 -4.20 4.90
C GLN A 69 10.55 -5.70 5.26
N ASN A 70 10.47 -6.58 4.25
CA ASN A 70 10.55 -8.03 4.42
C ASN A 70 11.88 -8.55 3.87
N VAL A 71 12.15 -8.29 2.59
CA VAL A 71 13.37 -8.71 1.90
C VAL A 71 14.34 -7.54 1.81
N PHE A 72 13.87 -6.41 1.30
CA PHE A 72 14.66 -5.19 1.13
C PHE A 72 14.38 -4.18 2.24
N GLU A 73 15.38 -3.35 2.50
CA GLU A 73 15.34 -2.25 3.47
C GLU A 73 15.89 -0.98 2.81
N GLY A 74 15.46 0.19 3.28
CA GLY A 74 16.00 1.49 2.88
C GLY A 74 16.96 2.06 3.91
N LEU A 75 17.48 3.26 3.63
CA LEU A 75 18.24 4.04 4.62
C LEU A 75 17.35 4.39 5.82
N VAL A 76 16.09 4.72 5.54
CA VAL A 76 15.04 4.98 6.52
C VAL A 76 13.82 4.15 6.16
N THR A 77 12.84 4.08 7.06
CA THR A 77 11.56 3.42 6.82
C THR A 77 10.40 4.30 7.23
N ILE A 78 9.19 3.96 6.80
CA ILE A 78 7.93 4.56 7.25
C ILE A 78 7.20 3.52 8.11
N ASP A 79 6.84 3.88 9.33
CA ASP A 79 6.12 3.00 10.26
C ASP A 79 4.61 2.99 10.01
N GLN A 80 3.89 2.14 10.77
CA GLN A 80 2.42 2.00 10.67
C GLN A 80 1.63 3.29 10.91
N SER A 81 2.26 4.32 11.49
CA SER A 81 1.66 5.64 11.72
C SER A 81 2.02 6.67 10.64
N GLY A 82 2.71 6.26 9.58
CA GLY A 82 3.17 7.14 8.50
C GLY A 82 4.41 7.95 8.86
N LYS A 83 5.10 7.63 9.98
CA LYS A 83 6.27 8.40 10.44
C LYS A 83 7.57 7.78 9.95
N ILE A 84 8.51 8.64 9.60
CA ILE A 84 9.87 8.26 9.22
C ILE A 84 10.61 7.74 10.46
N GLN A 85 11.23 6.58 10.34
CA GLN A 85 12.07 5.94 11.35
C GLN A 85 13.45 5.60 10.78
N PRO A 86 14.51 5.58 11.62
CA PRO A 86 15.80 4.99 11.25
C PRO A 86 15.66 3.54 10.77
N GLN A 87 16.50 3.15 9.81
CA GLN A 87 16.63 1.76 9.36
C GLN A 87 18.11 1.41 9.15
N LEU A 88 18.57 1.31 7.90
CA LEU A 88 19.99 1.08 7.59
C LEU A 88 20.87 2.28 7.89
N ALA A 89 20.30 3.48 7.96
CA ALA A 89 20.88 4.64 8.62
C ALA A 89 20.36 4.74 10.06
N LYS A 90 21.28 4.78 11.04
CA LYS A 90 20.96 4.98 12.47
C LYS A 90 20.61 6.44 12.78
N SER A 91 21.12 7.38 12.00
CA SER A 91 20.79 8.81 12.09
C SER A 91 21.15 9.54 10.79
N TRP A 92 20.64 10.76 10.64
CA TRP A 92 21.04 11.68 9.58
C TRP A 92 21.04 13.12 10.07
N GLU A 93 21.85 13.95 9.42
CA GLU A 93 21.93 15.39 9.63
C GLU A 93 21.72 16.10 8.29
N ILE A 94 20.99 17.22 8.31
CA ILE A 94 20.73 18.06 7.15
C ILE A 94 21.43 19.40 7.39
N SER A 95 22.23 19.87 6.43
CA SER A 95 22.88 21.17 6.52
C SER A 95 21.84 22.31 6.57
N PRO A 96 22.18 23.48 7.17
CA PRO A 96 21.24 24.60 7.29
C PRO A 96 20.67 25.12 5.95
N ASP A 97 21.40 24.95 4.85
CA ASP A 97 20.96 25.31 3.49
C ASP A 97 20.13 24.21 2.80
N GLY A 98 19.98 23.04 3.42
CA GLY A 98 19.23 21.90 2.87
C GLY A 98 19.90 21.22 1.68
N LEU A 99 21.20 21.44 1.45
CA LEU A 99 21.94 20.92 0.29
C LEU A 99 22.82 19.71 0.61
N THR A 100 23.13 19.43 1.88
CA THR A 100 23.97 18.30 2.27
C THR A 100 23.24 17.44 3.31
N TYR A 101 23.17 16.13 3.03
CA TYR A 101 22.56 15.14 3.90
C TYR A 101 23.63 14.12 4.30
N THR A 102 23.95 14.05 5.59
CA THR A 102 24.95 13.11 6.12
C THR A 102 24.23 12.01 6.88
N PHE A 103 24.30 10.77 6.38
CA PHE A 103 23.76 9.59 7.04
C PHE A 103 24.87 8.85 7.78
N LYS A 104 24.57 8.41 9.00
CA LYS A 104 25.37 7.42 9.73
C LYS A 104 24.72 6.06 9.59
N LEU A 105 25.47 5.08 9.09
CA LEU A 105 24.96 3.75 8.78
C LEU A 105 25.11 2.80 9.96
N GLN A 106 24.29 1.75 9.93
CA GLN A 106 24.38 0.62 10.84
C GLN A 106 25.69 -0.17 10.60
N THR A 107 26.24 -0.74 11.65
CA THR A 107 27.52 -1.45 11.60
C THR A 107 27.31 -2.96 11.50
N GLY A 108 28.09 -3.65 10.67
CA GLY A 108 28.06 -5.11 10.58
C GLY A 108 26.80 -5.69 9.92
N VAL A 109 26.05 -4.87 9.19
CA VAL A 109 24.91 -5.33 8.39
C VAL A 109 25.42 -6.16 7.20
N LYS A 110 24.70 -7.24 6.90
CA LYS A 110 24.96 -8.08 5.74
C LYS A 110 23.71 -8.21 4.88
N PHE A 111 23.93 -8.30 3.58
CA PHE A 111 22.95 -8.81 2.65
C PHE A 111 22.72 -10.31 2.87
N HIS A 112 21.61 -10.84 2.33
CA HIS A 112 21.23 -12.25 2.51
C HIS A 112 22.24 -13.24 1.95
N ASP A 113 23.06 -12.81 0.99
CA ASP A 113 24.16 -13.57 0.37
C ASP A 113 25.49 -13.48 1.15
N GLY A 114 25.52 -12.70 2.23
CA GLY A 114 26.66 -12.54 3.12
C GLY A 114 27.58 -11.35 2.80
N GLU A 115 27.36 -10.63 1.70
CA GLU A 115 28.11 -9.40 1.42
C GLU A 115 27.79 -8.32 2.46
N ALA A 116 28.77 -7.45 2.76
CA ALA A 116 28.56 -6.37 3.71
C ALA A 116 27.69 -5.26 3.10
N PHE A 117 26.79 -4.70 3.90
CA PHE A 117 26.16 -3.43 3.59
C PHE A 117 26.97 -2.29 4.21
N ASP A 118 27.44 -1.37 3.36
CA ASP A 118 28.23 -0.20 3.73
C ASP A 118 27.85 1.02 2.88
N ALA A 119 28.55 2.14 3.07
CA ALA A 119 28.31 3.37 2.31
C ALA A 119 28.52 3.20 0.79
N THR A 120 29.39 2.29 0.36
CA THR A 120 29.61 1.99 -1.06
C THR A 120 28.41 1.27 -1.67
N ALA A 121 27.84 0.30 -0.96
CA ALA A 121 26.61 -0.38 -1.38
C ALA A 121 25.39 0.57 -1.41
N ALA A 122 25.29 1.46 -0.41
CA ALA A 122 24.26 2.50 -0.39
C ALA A 122 24.40 3.47 -1.58
N LYS A 123 25.63 3.92 -1.86
CA LYS A 123 25.95 4.74 -3.03
C LYS A 123 25.58 4.05 -4.34
N PHE A 124 25.93 2.78 -4.51
CA PHE A 124 25.56 1.98 -5.69
C PHE A 124 24.04 1.99 -5.91
N SER A 125 23.27 1.74 -4.85
CA SER A 125 21.81 1.68 -4.91
C SER A 125 21.19 3.01 -5.37
N LEU A 126 21.66 4.12 -4.80
CA LEU A 126 21.21 5.46 -5.16
C LEU A 126 21.67 5.89 -6.57
N ASP A 127 22.90 5.55 -6.97
CA ASP A 127 23.40 5.79 -8.32
C ASP A 127 22.60 5.01 -9.38
N ARG A 128 22.27 3.76 -9.09
CA ARG A 128 21.37 2.93 -9.92
C ARG A 128 19.98 3.57 -10.04
N ALA A 129 19.42 4.05 -8.93
CA ALA A 129 18.09 4.66 -8.92
C ALA A 129 18.02 5.99 -9.70
N ARG A 130 19.07 6.83 -9.62
CA ARG A 130 19.12 8.15 -10.28
C ARG A 130 19.71 8.15 -11.70
N GLY A 131 20.37 7.07 -12.10
CA GLY A 131 21.11 6.97 -13.36
C GLY A 131 20.26 7.21 -14.62
N ALA A 132 20.91 7.59 -15.73
CA ALA A 132 20.25 7.91 -17.00
C ALA A 132 19.34 6.76 -17.49
N ASP A 133 19.81 5.53 -17.41
CA ASP A 133 19.10 4.31 -17.85
C ASP A 133 18.21 3.69 -16.76
N SER A 134 18.04 4.38 -15.63
CA SER A 134 17.16 3.91 -14.54
C SER A 134 15.73 3.75 -15.03
N VAL A 135 15.18 2.55 -14.80
CA VAL A 135 13.78 2.18 -15.02
C VAL A 135 12.92 2.38 -13.76
N ASN A 136 13.48 3.01 -12.72
CA ASN A 136 12.77 3.25 -11.47
C ASN A 136 11.54 4.14 -11.71
N PRO A 137 10.32 3.68 -11.37
CA PRO A 137 9.10 4.46 -11.59
C PRO A 137 9.12 5.79 -10.81
N GLN A 138 9.90 5.88 -9.74
CA GLN A 138 10.08 7.08 -8.94
C GLN A 138 11.49 7.67 -9.07
N LYS A 139 12.14 7.54 -10.24
CA LYS A 139 13.44 8.16 -10.55
C LYS A 139 13.53 9.64 -10.13
N ARG A 140 12.41 10.37 -10.20
CA ARG A 140 12.29 11.78 -9.77
C ARG A 140 12.71 12.02 -8.32
N PHE A 141 12.55 11.04 -7.43
CA PHE A 141 12.91 11.18 -6.00
C PHE A 141 14.39 11.50 -5.82
N PHE A 142 15.22 11.06 -6.75
CA PHE A 142 16.67 11.15 -6.68
C PHE A 142 17.24 12.25 -7.58
N ALA A 143 16.39 13.02 -8.28
CA ALA A 143 16.81 13.95 -9.32
C ALA A 143 17.67 15.11 -8.80
N SER A 144 17.47 15.52 -7.55
CA SER A 144 18.28 16.57 -6.92
C SER A 144 19.64 16.08 -6.43
N ILE A 145 19.87 14.77 -6.30
CA ILE A 145 21.15 14.22 -5.83
C ILE A 145 22.22 14.41 -6.92
N ALA A 146 23.07 15.41 -6.72
CA ALA A 146 24.14 15.78 -7.62
C ALA A 146 25.34 14.83 -7.48
N SER A 147 25.79 14.59 -6.25
CA SER A 147 26.89 13.67 -5.93
C SER A 147 26.66 12.94 -4.61
N ILE A 148 27.42 11.86 -4.43
CA ILE A 148 27.38 11.00 -3.25
C ILE A 148 28.82 10.68 -2.87
N ASP A 149 29.21 11.06 -1.66
CA ASP A 149 30.51 10.76 -1.08
C ASP A 149 30.38 9.67 0.00
N THR A 150 31.42 8.85 0.10
CA THR A 150 31.53 7.76 1.07
C THR A 150 32.88 7.88 1.79
N PRO A 151 33.05 8.87 2.69
CA PRO A 151 34.34 9.14 3.33
C PRO A 151 34.86 7.96 4.15
N ASP A 152 33.96 7.10 4.63
CA ASP A 152 34.24 5.83 5.28
C ASP A 152 33.08 4.85 5.04
N ALA A 153 33.21 3.61 5.52
CA ALA A 153 32.21 2.56 5.33
C ALA A 153 30.86 2.83 6.02
N GLU A 154 30.82 3.70 7.03
CA GLU A 154 29.62 3.96 7.85
C GLU A 154 29.02 5.35 7.62
N THR A 155 29.58 6.14 6.71
CA THR A 155 29.16 7.51 6.47
C THR A 155 28.84 7.69 4.98
N LEU A 156 27.59 8.05 4.70
CA LEU A 156 27.11 8.38 3.36
C LEU A 156 26.73 9.86 3.33
N VAL A 157 27.28 10.62 2.39
CA VAL A 157 26.99 12.05 2.24
C VAL A 157 26.36 12.29 0.88
N LEU A 158 25.12 12.81 0.86
CA LEU A 158 24.46 13.24 -0.36
C LEU A 158 24.60 14.75 -0.51
N HIS A 159 24.98 15.19 -1.72
CA HIS A 159 24.98 16.61 -2.08
C HIS A 159 23.89 16.87 -3.11
N LEU A 160 23.04 17.85 -2.84
CA LEU A 160 21.90 18.19 -3.68
C LEU A 160 22.19 19.42 -4.56
N SER A 161 21.60 19.44 -5.75
CA SER A 161 21.61 20.60 -6.65
C SER A 161 20.60 21.68 -6.27
N ALA A 162 19.59 21.31 -5.47
CA ALA A 162 18.60 22.20 -4.90
C ALA A 162 18.03 21.56 -3.62
N PRO A 163 17.52 22.36 -2.66
CA PRO A 163 16.84 21.82 -1.50
C PRO A 163 15.68 20.90 -1.91
N THR A 164 15.55 19.78 -1.22
CA THR A 164 14.51 18.77 -1.49
C THR A 164 13.95 18.30 -0.15
N GLY A 165 13.00 19.05 0.38
CA GLY A 165 12.42 18.85 1.69
C GLY A 165 11.78 17.46 1.89
N SER A 166 11.30 16.84 0.81
CA SER A 166 10.69 15.51 0.86
C SER A 166 11.70 14.36 0.75
N LEU A 167 13.01 14.63 0.64
CA LEU A 167 14.00 13.60 0.32
C LEU A 167 14.04 12.47 1.35
N ILE A 168 14.07 12.78 2.65
CA ILE A 168 14.09 11.73 3.69
C ILE A 168 12.83 10.85 3.60
N TYR A 169 11.66 11.46 3.38
CA TYR A 169 10.42 10.72 3.21
C TYR A 169 10.50 9.76 2.02
N TRP A 170 10.96 10.24 0.86
CA TRP A 170 11.12 9.42 -0.34
C TRP A 170 12.16 8.29 -0.18
N LEU A 171 13.20 8.50 0.63
CA LEU A 171 14.17 7.43 0.95
C LEU A 171 13.56 6.30 1.81
N GLY A 172 12.37 6.50 2.38
CA GLY A 172 11.59 5.50 3.10
C GLY A 172 10.62 4.69 2.23
N TRP A 173 10.73 4.77 0.90
CA TRP A 173 9.84 4.07 -0.04
C TRP A 173 10.42 2.78 -0.60
N PRO A 174 9.58 1.84 -1.10
CA PRO A 174 10.03 0.66 -1.82
C PRO A 174 10.94 0.99 -3.02
N ALA A 175 10.72 2.14 -3.67
CA ALA A 175 11.54 2.60 -4.78
C ALA A 175 12.99 3.00 -4.36
N SER A 176 13.27 3.08 -3.07
CA SER A 176 14.52 3.58 -2.46
C SER A 176 15.28 2.49 -1.69
N VAL A 177 15.00 1.22 -1.98
CA VAL A 177 15.68 0.07 -1.36
C VAL A 177 17.19 0.09 -1.60
N MET A 178 17.93 -0.41 -0.62
CA MET A 178 19.35 -0.71 -0.74
C MET A 178 19.51 -2.15 -1.28
N VAL A 179 20.26 -2.29 -2.37
CA VAL A 179 20.47 -3.56 -3.09
C VAL A 179 21.95 -3.95 -3.10
N ALA A 180 22.22 -5.25 -3.12
CA ALA A 180 23.58 -5.78 -3.19
C ALA A 180 24.14 -5.59 -4.63
N PRO A 181 25.29 -4.92 -4.82
CA PRO A 181 25.81 -4.64 -6.16
C PRO A 181 25.98 -5.86 -7.05
N LYS A 182 26.36 -7.00 -6.47
CA LYS A 182 26.64 -8.24 -7.20
C LYS A 182 25.40 -8.94 -7.73
N THR A 183 24.28 -8.87 -7.01
CA THR A 183 23.05 -9.64 -7.32
C THR A 183 21.89 -8.76 -7.76
N ALA A 184 22.03 -7.42 -7.73
CA ALA A 184 20.97 -6.48 -8.06
C ALA A 184 20.33 -6.67 -9.46
N ALA A 185 21.05 -7.28 -10.41
CA ALA A 185 20.51 -7.61 -11.72
C ALA A 185 19.47 -8.75 -11.68
N ASP A 186 19.58 -9.65 -10.70
CA ASP A 186 18.74 -10.85 -10.56
C ASP A 186 17.53 -10.62 -9.64
N ASP A 187 17.48 -9.48 -8.93
CA ASP A 187 16.45 -9.14 -7.93
C ASP A 187 15.02 -9.19 -8.47
N LYS A 188 14.86 -9.03 -9.80
CA LYS A 188 13.58 -9.23 -10.48
C LYS A 188 12.96 -10.61 -10.19
N THR A 189 13.79 -11.62 -9.93
CA THR A 189 13.35 -13.01 -9.75
C THR A 189 13.84 -13.64 -8.46
N THR A 190 15.05 -13.29 -8.01
CA THR A 190 15.72 -13.88 -6.84
C THR A 190 16.27 -12.74 -5.97
N PRO A 191 15.40 -12.01 -5.26
CA PRO A 191 15.80 -10.79 -4.55
C PRO A 191 16.74 -11.08 -3.36
N VAL A 192 17.79 -10.28 -3.25
CA VAL A 192 18.77 -10.30 -2.15
C VAL A 192 18.78 -8.93 -1.48
N GLY A 193 18.29 -8.86 -0.24
CA GLY A 193 18.29 -7.64 0.55
C GLY A 193 18.98 -7.82 1.90
N THR A 194 18.69 -6.95 2.85
CA THR A 194 19.21 -7.02 4.23
C THR A 194 18.14 -7.41 5.25
N GLY A 195 16.89 -7.53 4.81
CA GLY A 195 15.70 -7.62 5.65
C GLY A 195 15.55 -8.90 6.48
N PRO A 196 14.50 -8.95 7.33
CA PRO A 196 14.24 -10.04 8.27
C PRO A 196 13.79 -11.35 7.61
N PHE A 197 13.45 -11.34 6.33
CA PHE A 197 13.12 -12.54 5.56
C PHE A 197 13.97 -12.63 4.28
N LYS A 198 14.35 -13.85 3.91
CA LYS A 198 15.03 -14.20 2.66
C LYS A 198 14.05 -14.79 1.67
N PHE A 199 14.28 -14.54 0.38
CA PHE A 199 13.56 -15.25 -0.68
C PHE A 199 13.82 -16.77 -0.61
N ALA A 200 12.75 -17.57 -0.67
CA ALA A 200 12.85 -19.03 -0.71
C ALA A 200 12.43 -19.58 -2.07
N SER A 201 11.26 -19.20 -2.59
CA SER A 201 10.80 -19.66 -3.90
C SER A 201 9.70 -18.77 -4.51
N TRP A 202 9.50 -18.88 -5.83
CA TRP A 202 8.37 -18.30 -6.53
C TRP A 202 7.78 -19.32 -7.50
N ALA A 203 6.58 -19.82 -7.18
CA ALA A 203 5.74 -20.54 -8.12
C ALA A 203 4.84 -19.54 -8.86
N LYS A 204 5.24 -19.18 -10.10
CA LYS A 204 4.52 -18.20 -10.93
C LYS A 204 3.04 -18.56 -11.09
N GLY A 205 2.16 -17.59 -10.90
CA GLY A 205 0.70 -17.78 -10.92
C GLY A 205 0.09 -18.37 -9.64
N ASP A 206 0.90 -18.71 -8.62
CA ASP A 206 0.41 -19.30 -7.37
C ASP A 206 0.92 -18.56 -6.13
N LYS A 207 2.25 -18.52 -5.91
CA LYS A 207 2.79 -18.00 -4.65
C LYS A 207 4.25 -17.59 -4.67
N VAL A 208 4.60 -16.70 -3.74
CA VAL A 208 5.98 -16.43 -3.29
C VAL A 208 6.15 -16.91 -1.86
N GLU A 209 7.26 -17.57 -1.58
CA GLU A 209 7.62 -18.02 -0.24
C GLU A 209 8.88 -17.30 0.25
N LEU A 210 8.82 -16.80 1.48
CA LEU A 210 9.95 -16.22 2.20
C LEU A 210 10.26 -17.05 3.45
N ALA A 211 11.53 -17.18 3.79
CA ALA A 211 12.01 -17.83 5.01
C ALA A 211 12.65 -16.80 5.94
N ARG A 212 12.63 -17.02 7.26
CA ARG A 212 13.29 -16.12 8.20
C ARG A 212 14.78 -15.98 7.90
N ASN A 213 15.30 -14.76 8.06
CA ASN A 213 16.72 -14.49 8.11
C ASN A 213 17.24 -14.61 9.55
N ASP A 214 17.72 -15.78 9.94
CA ASP A 214 18.26 -16.00 11.31
C ASP A 214 19.48 -15.10 11.61
N ASP A 215 20.20 -14.69 10.57
CA ASP A 215 21.36 -13.78 10.65
C ASP A 215 20.97 -12.30 10.60
N TYR A 216 19.67 -11.95 10.65
CA TYR A 216 19.21 -10.56 10.54
C TYR A 216 19.90 -9.64 11.55
N TRP A 217 20.34 -8.47 11.09
CA TRP A 217 21.22 -7.58 11.84
C TRP A 217 20.51 -6.92 13.03
N ASN A 218 19.23 -6.55 12.87
CA ASN A 218 18.45 -5.93 13.93
C ASN A 218 17.75 -7.00 14.78
N LYS A 219 18.47 -7.51 15.80
CA LYS A 219 17.95 -8.54 16.69
C LYS A 219 16.70 -8.12 17.48
N GLY A 220 16.48 -6.82 17.70
CA GLY A 220 15.27 -6.31 18.35
C GLY A 220 14.01 -6.35 17.47
N ALA A 221 14.19 -6.46 16.15
CA ALA A 221 13.11 -6.56 15.16
C ALA A 221 13.16 -7.87 14.37
N ALA A 222 13.81 -8.91 14.93
CA ALA A 222 13.88 -10.22 14.32
C ALA A 222 12.47 -10.80 14.14
N ALA A 223 12.20 -11.34 12.94
CA ALA A 223 10.92 -11.95 12.64
C ALA A 223 10.64 -13.13 13.57
N LYS A 224 9.41 -13.20 14.07
CA LYS A 224 8.93 -14.30 14.91
C LYS A 224 8.39 -15.48 14.09
N LEU A 225 8.10 -15.24 12.81
CA LEU A 225 7.67 -16.28 11.87
C LEU A 225 8.89 -16.97 11.25
N ASP A 226 8.83 -18.29 11.07
CA ASP A 226 9.85 -19.09 10.38
C ASP A 226 9.69 -19.00 8.86
N LYS A 227 8.44 -18.98 8.39
CA LYS A 227 8.07 -18.99 6.96
C LYS A 227 6.82 -18.18 6.70
N VAL A 228 6.84 -17.43 5.60
CA VAL A 228 5.68 -16.70 5.08
C VAL A 228 5.43 -17.14 3.64
N THR A 229 4.16 -17.40 3.32
CA THR A 229 3.68 -17.65 1.96
C THR A 229 2.75 -16.53 1.55
N PHE A 230 3.06 -15.83 0.46
CA PHE A 230 2.15 -14.92 -0.23
C PHE A 230 1.44 -15.70 -1.35
N ARG A 231 0.15 -16.01 -1.17
CA ARG A 231 -0.69 -16.71 -2.15
C ARG A 231 -1.45 -15.72 -3.02
N PHE A 232 -1.42 -15.91 -4.34
CA PHE A 232 -2.11 -15.04 -5.29
C PHE A 232 -3.49 -15.61 -5.64
N ILE A 233 -4.56 -14.89 -5.25
CA ILE A 233 -5.95 -15.30 -5.50
C ILE A 233 -6.72 -14.10 -6.02
N ALA A 234 -7.02 -14.08 -7.32
CA ALA A 234 -7.68 -12.93 -7.96
C ALA A 234 -9.19 -12.88 -7.71
N ASP A 235 -9.87 -14.03 -7.64
CA ASP A 235 -11.32 -14.10 -7.49
C ASP A 235 -11.75 -13.88 -6.03
N PRO A 236 -12.57 -12.86 -5.70
CA PRO A 236 -12.92 -12.57 -4.32
C PRO A 236 -13.74 -13.65 -3.60
N GLN A 237 -14.51 -14.48 -4.33
CA GLN A 237 -15.23 -15.60 -3.71
C GLN A 237 -14.25 -16.71 -3.30
N ALA A 238 -13.26 -16.98 -4.15
CA ALA A 238 -12.17 -17.89 -3.82
C ALA A 238 -11.31 -17.37 -2.65
N GLN A 239 -11.07 -16.06 -2.58
CA GLN A 239 -10.40 -15.43 -1.42
C GLN A 239 -11.18 -15.71 -0.13
N ALA A 240 -12.50 -15.49 -0.13
CA ALA A 240 -13.35 -15.72 1.03
C ALA A 240 -13.42 -17.20 1.43
N ALA A 241 -13.50 -18.10 0.45
CA ALA A 241 -13.49 -19.54 0.69
C ALA A 241 -12.17 -20.01 1.33
N ALA A 242 -11.03 -19.54 0.82
CA ALA A 242 -9.70 -19.87 1.33
C ALA A 242 -9.47 -19.34 2.76
N LEU A 243 -10.00 -18.15 3.07
CA LEU A 243 -10.01 -17.63 4.44
C LEU A 243 -10.86 -18.52 5.36
N LYS A 244 -12.07 -18.89 4.96
CA LYS A 244 -12.99 -19.70 5.80
C LYS A 244 -12.51 -21.14 6.01
N SER A 245 -11.91 -21.75 4.99
CA SER A 245 -11.33 -23.11 5.09
C SER A 245 -10.08 -23.16 5.98
N GLY A 246 -9.39 -22.03 6.17
CA GLY A 246 -8.11 -21.97 6.87
C GLY A 246 -6.90 -22.20 5.96
N ASP A 247 -7.11 -22.25 4.64
CA ASP A 247 -6.02 -22.26 3.67
C ASP A 247 -5.23 -20.93 3.69
N LEU A 248 -5.91 -19.84 4.03
CA LEU A 248 -5.31 -18.55 4.35
C LEU A 248 -5.52 -18.18 5.82
N ASP A 249 -4.46 -17.62 6.40
CA ASP A 249 -4.43 -17.06 7.74
C ASP A 249 -4.82 -15.58 7.73
N ALA A 250 -4.46 -14.87 6.66
CA ALA A 250 -4.70 -13.44 6.53
C ALA A 250 -4.90 -13.02 5.07
N PHE A 251 -5.72 -12.00 4.87
CA PHE A 251 -5.89 -11.27 3.62
C PHE A 251 -5.91 -9.77 3.96
N PRO A 252 -4.77 -9.07 3.89
CA PRO A 252 -4.67 -7.67 4.30
C PRO A 252 -5.50 -6.69 3.46
N GLU A 253 -5.72 -7.00 2.18
CA GLU A 253 -6.46 -6.16 1.21
C GLU A 253 -7.49 -6.96 0.44
N PHE A 254 -8.55 -7.35 1.15
CA PHE A 254 -9.67 -8.12 0.61
C PHE A 254 -10.46 -7.29 -0.41
N ALA A 255 -10.68 -7.84 -1.59
CA ALA A 255 -11.14 -7.07 -2.75
C ALA A 255 -12.67 -6.95 -2.90
N ALA A 256 -13.45 -7.56 -1.99
CA ALA A 256 -14.92 -7.57 -2.05
C ALA A 256 -15.56 -6.99 -0.77
N PRO A 257 -15.80 -5.66 -0.71
CA PRO A 257 -16.46 -5.04 0.44
C PRO A 257 -17.82 -5.67 0.77
N GLU A 258 -18.58 -6.13 -0.23
CA GLU A 258 -19.87 -6.78 -0.07
C GLU A 258 -19.81 -8.15 0.66
N LEU A 259 -18.64 -8.78 0.71
CA LEU A 259 -18.45 -10.07 1.40
C LEU A 259 -17.86 -9.92 2.80
N MET A 260 -17.51 -8.70 3.24
CA MET A 260 -16.90 -8.47 4.55
C MET A 260 -17.78 -8.98 5.70
N SER A 261 -19.08 -8.73 5.66
CA SER A 261 -20.02 -9.20 6.68
C SER A 261 -20.19 -10.73 6.68
N SER A 262 -19.74 -11.43 5.63
CA SER A 262 -19.80 -12.88 5.58
C SER A 262 -18.81 -13.58 6.52
N PHE A 263 -17.88 -12.82 7.13
CA PHE A 263 -16.96 -13.28 8.17
C PHE A 263 -17.46 -12.97 9.59
N ASP A 264 -18.57 -12.25 9.72
CA ASP A 264 -19.14 -11.91 11.03
C ASP A 264 -19.57 -13.20 11.75
N GLY A 265 -19.16 -13.32 13.02
CA GLY A 265 -19.44 -14.50 13.84
C GLY A 265 -18.52 -15.70 13.60
N ASP A 266 -17.56 -15.62 12.67
CA ASP A 266 -16.50 -16.64 12.55
C ASP A 266 -15.68 -16.68 13.85
N ALA A 267 -15.38 -17.89 14.34
CA ALA A 267 -14.68 -18.08 15.61
C ALA A 267 -13.17 -17.83 15.51
N ARG A 268 -12.60 -17.90 14.30
CA ARG A 268 -11.17 -17.76 14.02
C ARG A 268 -10.86 -16.40 13.41
N LEU A 269 -11.66 -15.97 12.45
CA LEU A 269 -11.40 -14.75 11.70
C LEU A 269 -11.90 -13.49 12.42
N VAL A 270 -11.29 -12.36 12.08
CA VAL A 270 -11.74 -11.01 12.40
C VAL A 270 -11.60 -10.12 11.17
N THR A 271 -12.54 -9.19 11.02
CA THR A 271 -12.46 -8.13 10.02
C THR A 271 -11.77 -6.90 10.62
N ARG A 272 -11.04 -6.17 9.78
CA ARG A 272 -10.40 -4.89 10.07
C ARG A 272 -10.62 -3.95 8.90
N ILE A 273 -10.94 -2.71 9.23
CA ILE A 273 -11.14 -1.66 8.24
C ILE A 273 -10.18 -0.55 8.62
N GLY A 274 -9.08 -0.48 7.90
CA GLY A 274 -8.14 0.63 8.01
C GLY A 274 -8.18 1.52 6.77
N ASN A 275 -7.15 2.35 6.64
CA ASN A 275 -7.02 3.29 5.54
C ASN A 275 -5.88 2.88 4.59
N THR A 276 -6.04 3.24 3.32
CA THR A 276 -4.97 3.19 2.30
C THR A 276 -4.59 4.60 1.88
N GLU A 277 -3.60 4.69 0.99
CA GLU A 277 -3.26 5.93 0.27
C GLU A 277 -3.99 6.06 -1.08
N LEU A 278 -4.97 5.20 -1.37
CA LEU A 278 -5.68 5.16 -2.66
C LEU A 278 -6.76 6.23 -2.75
N LYS A 279 -6.40 7.44 -3.21
CA LYS A 279 -7.37 8.51 -3.52
C LYS A 279 -8.10 8.20 -4.82
N VAL A 280 -9.40 7.90 -4.76
CA VAL A 280 -10.27 7.81 -5.94
C VAL A 280 -10.67 9.21 -6.37
N VAL A 281 -10.20 9.62 -7.56
CA VAL A 281 -10.49 10.94 -8.14
C VAL A 281 -10.98 10.81 -9.57
N ALA A 282 -11.93 11.66 -9.96
CA ALA A 282 -12.33 11.82 -11.36
C ALA A 282 -11.59 13.03 -11.97
N GLY A 283 -10.47 12.77 -12.62
CA GLY A 283 -9.63 13.78 -13.26
C GLY A 283 -10.24 14.35 -14.53
N MET A 284 -10.18 15.67 -14.69
CA MET A 284 -10.65 16.38 -15.88
C MET A 284 -9.47 16.86 -16.71
N ASN A 285 -9.66 16.95 -18.02
CA ASN A 285 -8.71 17.65 -18.89
C ASN A 285 -9.01 19.17 -18.82
N ASN A 286 -8.28 19.88 -17.97
CA ASN A 286 -8.48 21.29 -17.66
C ASN A 286 -8.13 22.24 -18.83
N ALA A 287 -7.58 21.72 -19.93
CA ALA A 287 -7.34 22.48 -21.15
C ALA A 287 -8.48 22.34 -22.18
N LYS A 288 -9.51 21.54 -21.89
CA LYS A 288 -10.60 21.23 -22.81
C LYS A 288 -11.92 21.82 -22.31
N LYS A 289 -12.62 22.55 -23.19
CA LYS A 289 -13.99 23.01 -22.89
C LYS A 289 -14.93 21.84 -22.60
N PRO A 290 -15.82 21.93 -21.59
CA PRO A 290 -16.04 23.09 -20.70
C PRO A 290 -15.20 23.10 -19.41
N PHE A 291 -14.26 22.16 -19.24
CA PHE A 291 -13.47 21.98 -18.01
C PHE A 291 -12.35 23.01 -17.83
N ASP A 292 -12.09 23.85 -18.83
CA ASP A 292 -11.23 25.03 -18.72
C ASP A 292 -11.83 26.11 -17.80
N ASP A 293 -13.16 26.14 -17.63
CA ASP A 293 -13.83 27.03 -16.68
C ASP A 293 -13.92 26.41 -15.27
N LYS A 294 -13.32 27.07 -14.29
CA LYS A 294 -13.36 26.68 -12.86
C LYS A 294 -14.79 26.54 -12.35
N ARG A 295 -15.73 27.38 -12.79
CA ARG A 295 -17.13 27.35 -12.34
C ARG A 295 -17.82 26.06 -12.75
N VAL A 296 -17.51 25.53 -13.94
CA VAL A 296 -18.02 24.23 -14.39
C VAL A 296 -17.50 23.11 -13.50
N ARG A 297 -16.20 23.11 -13.19
CA ARG A 297 -15.60 22.09 -12.32
C ARG A 297 -16.16 22.12 -10.90
N GLN A 298 -16.35 23.32 -10.35
CA GLN A 298 -17.00 23.53 -9.05
C GLN A 298 -18.45 23.03 -9.06
N ALA A 299 -19.22 23.32 -10.11
CA ALA A 299 -20.59 22.84 -10.24
C ALA A 299 -20.66 21.30 -10.29
N LEU A 300 -19.76 20.66 -11.04
CA LEU A 300 -19.65 19.21 -11.06
C LEU A 300 -19.29 18.64 -9.68
N MET A 301 -18.38 19.27 -8.93
CA MET A 301 -18.06 18.82 -7.57
C MET A 301 -19.26 18.94 -6.61
N MET A 302 -20.00 20.05 -6.68
CA MET A 302 -21.19 20.28 -5.86
C MET A 302 -22.37 19.37 -6.22
N ALA A 303 -22.38 18.80 -7.43
CA ALA A 303 -23.39 17.81 -7.82
C ALA A 303 -23.11 16.40 -7.27
N ILE A 304 -21.92 16.15 -6.70
CA ILE A 304 -21.55 14.84 -6.17
C ILE A 304 -21.84 14.75 -4.67
N ASP A 305 -22.77 13.87 -4.29
CA ASP A 305 -22.83 13.35 -2.92
C ASP A 305 -21.82 12.21 -2.76
N ARG A 306 -20.70 12.50 -2.10
CA ARG A 306 -19.63 11.53 -1.85
C ARG A 306 -20.13 10.30 -1.10
N LYS A 307 -21.10 10.46 -0.18
CA LYS A 307 -21.62 9.31 0.58
C LYS A 307 -22.34 8.34 -0.35
N THR A 308 -23.25 8.84 -1.20
CA THR A 308 -23.94 8.01 -2.18
C THR A 308 -22.96 7.36 -3.17
N VAL A 309 -21.89 8.05 -3.57
CA VAL A 309 -20.81 7.42 -4.38
C VAL A 309 -20.15 6.27 -3.63
N ILE A 310 -19.76 6.45 -2.36
CA ILE A 310 -19.11 5.40 -1.55
C ILE A 310 -20.07 4.22 -1.32
N ASP A 311 -21.35 4.48 -1.02
CA ASP A 311 -22.39 3.47 -0.86
C ASP A 311 -22.52 2.59 -2.11
N GLY A 312 -22.62 3.22 -3.30
CA GLY A 312 -22.79 2.50 -4.57
C GLY A 312 -21.50 1.88 -5.13
N ALA A 313 -20.34 2.49 -4.88
CA ALA A 313 -19.07 2.01 -5.43
C ALA A 313 -18.42 0.92 -4.58
N TRP A 314 -18.47 1.07 -3.26
CA TRP A 314 -17.67 0.29 -2.32
C TRP A 314 -18.45 -0.13 -1.05
N SER A 315 -19.77 -0.31 -1.18
CA SER A 315 -20.66 -0.80 -0.12
C SER A 315 -20.63 0.03 1.17
N GLY A 316 -20.46 1.34 1.04
CA GLY A 316 -20.44 2.27 2.17
C GLY A 316 -19.09 2.34 2.90
N LEU A 317 -18.09 1.58 2.43
CA LEU A 317 -16.75 1.55 3.03
C LEU A 317 -15.82 2.51 2.27
N GLY A 318 -15.37 3.56 2.94
CA GLY A 318 -14.46 4.54 2.37
C GLY A 318 -14.56 5.88 3.08
N THR A 319 -13.52 6.70 2.95
CA THR A 319 -13.46 7.99 3.63
C THR A 319 -13.55 9.13 2.61
N PRO A 320 -14.57 10.01 2.69
CA PRO A 320 -14.70 11.12 1.74
C PRO A 320 -13.51 12.08 1.83
N ILE A 321 -13.10 12.65 0.70
CA ILE A 321 -12.01 13.63 0.62
C ILE A 321 -12.41 14.86 -0.18
N GLY A 322 -11.94 16.05 0.25
CA GLY A 322 -12.20 17.33 -0.42
C GLY A 322 -11.02 17.88 -1.22
N SER A 323 -9.88 17.19 -1.21
CA SER A 323 -8.67 17.52 -1.95
C SER A 323 -7.93 16.21 -2.28
N HIS A 324 -6.82 16.29 -3.02
CA HIS A 324 -5.96 15.12 -3.29
C HIS A 324 -4.98 14.89 -2.14
N TYR A 325 -5.51 14.56 -0.97
CA TYR A 325 -4.73 14.33 0.25
C TYR A 325 -5.48 13.34 1.14
N THR A 326 -4.78 12.41 1.77
CA THR A 326 -5.41 11.37 2.59
C THR A 326 -5.48 11.77 4.05
N PRO A 327 -6.48 11.27 4.81
CA PRO A 327 -6.52 11.44 6.27
C PRO A 327 -5.34 10.79 7.03
N ASN A 328 -4.55 9.95 6.37
CA ASN A 328 -3.36 9.32 6.96
C ASN A 328 -2.15 10.25 6.91
N ASP A 329 -2.10 11.13 5.92
CA ASP A 329 -0.93 11.97 5.67
C ASP A 329 -0.84 13.13 6.69
N PRO A 330 0.35 13.39 7.25
CA PRO A 330 0.58 14.58 8.08
C PRO A 330 0.20 15.86 7.33
N GLY A 331 -0.51 16.78 7.99
CA GLY A 331 -0.98 18.02 7.37
C GLY A 331 -2.32 17.91 6.63
N TYR A 332 -3.00 16.76 6.69
CA TYR A 332 -4.37 16.63 6.18
C TYR A 332 -5.30 17.68 6.78
N GLN A 333 -6.13 18.26 5.92
CA GLN A 333 -7.23 19.12 6.31
C GLN A 333 -8.51 18.61 5.66
N ASP A 334 -9.59 18.50 6.43
CA ASP A 334 -10.89 18.14 5.86
C ASP A 334 -11.43 19.29 4.99
N MET A 335 -11.30 19.10 3.68
CA MET A 335 -11.75 20.03 2.66
C MET A 335 -13.14 19.70 2.10
N THR A 336 -13.83 18.68 2.62
CA THR A 336 -15.12 18.21 2.07
C THR A 336 -16.20 19.28 2.13
N GLY A 337 -16.11 20.21 3.08
CA GLY A 337 -17.02 21.34 3.25
C GLY A 337 -16.76 22.56 2.36
N VAL A 338 -15.67 22.60 1.58
CA VAL A 338 -15.34 23.75 0.70
C VAL A 338 -16.36 23.86 -0.45
N LEU A 339 -16.74 22.73 -1.03
CA LEU A 339 -17.79 22.60 -2.05
C LEU A 339 -18.71 21.44 -1.64
N PRO A 340 -19.69 21.70 -0.75
CA PRO A 340 -20.61 20.67 -0.30
C PRO A 340 -21.58 20.27 -1.41
N TYR A 341 -22.22 19.12 -1.25
CA TYR A 341 -23.29 18.66 -2.14
C TYR A 341 -24.47 19.66 -2.11
N ASP A 342 -24.75 20.29 -3.26
CA ASP A 342 -25.78 21.32 -3.42
C ASP A 342 -26.15 21.43 -4.92
N VAL A 343 -27.17 20.66 -5.30
CA VAL A 343 -27.66 20.54 -6.70
C VAL A 343 -28.15 21.87 -7.26
N GLU A 344 -28.82 22.69 -6.44
CA GLU A 344 -29.39 23.97 -6.91
C GLU A 344 -28.29 25.01 -7.15
N LYS A 345 -27.29 25.10 -6.27
CA LYS A 345 -26.11 25.93 -6.55
C LYS A 345 -25.30 25.42 -7.73
N ALA A 346 -25.19 24.10 -7.92
CA ALA A 346 -24.51 23.53 -9.09
C ALA A 346 -25.21 23.97 -10.40
N LYS A 347 -26.54 23.90 -10.49
CA LYS A 347 -27.31 24.41 -11.64
C LYS A 347 -27.11 25.90 -11.87
N ALA A 348 -27.17 26.71 -10.80
CA ALA A 348 -26.96 28.15 -10.89
C ALA A 348 -25.57 28.48 -11.45
N LEU A 349 -24.54 27.79 -10.95
CA LEU A 349 -23.16 27.99 -11.37
C LEU A 349 -22.91 27.54 -12.81
N LEU A 350 -23.57 26.45 -13.26
CA LEU A 350 -23.56 26.06 -14.68
C LEU A 350 -24.22 27.12 -15.57
N ALA A 351 -25.35 27.70 -15.15
CA ALA A 351 -26.00 28.78 -15.89
C ALA A 351 -25.11 30.02 -16.01
N GLU A 352 -24.45 30.43 -14.91
CA GLU A 352 -23.46 31.51 -14.90
C GLU A 352 -22.24 31.22 -15.79
N ALA A 353 -21.86 29.94 -15.90
CA ALA A 353 -20.80 29.47 -16.78
C ALA A 353 -21.21 29.38 -18.26
N GLY A 354 -22.47 29.67 -18.60
CA GLY A 354 -22.98 29.63 -19.98
C GLY A 354 -23.59 28.29 -20.38
N TYR A 355 -23.87 27.40 -19.41
CA TYR A 355 -24.46 26.08 -19.60
C TYR A 355 -25.79 25.92 -18.84
N PRO A 356 -26.81 26.78 -19.06
CA PRO A 356 -28.07 26.73 -18.32
C PRO A 356 -28.88 25.44 -18.56
N ASN A 357 -28.60 24.74 -19.66
CA ASN A 357 -29.21 23.45 -20.01
C ASN A 357 -28.20 22.29 -19.89
N GLY A 358 -27.09 22.49 -19.19
CA GLY A 358 -25.99 21.54 -19.10
C GLY A 358 -25.21 21.34 -20.41
N PHE A 359 -24.50 20.23 -20.49
CA PHE A 359 -23.66 19.83 -21.62
C PHE A 359 -23.44 18.31 -21.61
N THR A 360 -22.79 17.79 -22.66
CA THR A 360 -22.45 16.37 -22.79
C THR A 360 -20.93 16.18 -22.81
N PHE A 361 -20.45 15.15 -22.12
CA PHE A 361 -19.03 14.74 -22.15
C PHE A 361 -18.88 13.23 -21.97
N THR A 362 -17.67 12.69 -22.17
CA THR A 362 -17.37 11.27 -21.98
C THR A 362 -16.36 11.03 -20.86
N ILE A 363 -16.71 10.22 -19.86
CA ILE A 363 -15.75 9.68 -18.90
C ILE A 363 -15.14 8.38 -19.45
N LYS A 364 -13.81 8.33 -19.54
CA LYS A 364 -13.07 7.10 -19.82
C LYS A 364 -12.81 6.35 -18.51
N SER A 365 -13.43 5.20 -18.33
CA SER A 365 -13.41 4.45 -17.07
C SER A 365 -12.56 3.18 -17.19
N PRO A 366 -11.46 3.02 -16.43
CA PRO A 366 -10.74 1.75 -16.37
C PRO A 366 -11.65 0.63 -15.82
N GLN A 367 -11.39 -0.62 -16.22
CA GLN A 367 -12.11 -1.81 -15.73
C GLN A 367 -11.61 -2.28 -14.35
N MET A 368 -11.53 -1.36 -13.40
CA MET A 368 -11.24 -1.64 -11.99
C MET A 368 -12.52 -1.46 -11.18
N ALA A 369 -12.90 -2.39 -10.30
CA ALA A 369 -14.25 -2.45 -9.71
C ALA A 369 -14.81 -1.10 -9.16
N TYR A 370 -13.98 -0.28 -8.51
CA TYR A 370 -14.38 1.05 -8.00
C TYR A 370 -14.80 2.02 -9.11
N ALA A 371 -14.16 1.95 -10.29
CA ALA A 371 -14.26 2.93 -11.35
C ALA A 371 -15.61 2.94 -12.09
N PRO A 372 -16.09 1.83 -12.70
CA PRO A 372 -17.36 1.83 -13.40
C PRO A 372 -18.54 2.02 -12.44
N ARG A 373 -18.46 1.47 -11.21
CA ARG A 373 -19.50 1.68 -10.18
C ARG A 373 -19.61 3.15 -9.80
N SER A 374 -18.48 3.82 -9.51
CA SER A 374 -18.47 5.26 -9.22
C SER A 374 -18.97 6.08 -10.42
N ALA A 375 -18.55 5.74 -11.64
CA ALA A 375 -18.98 6.44 -12.86
C ALA A 375 -20.50 6.35 -13.09
N GLN A 376 -21.13 5.21 -12.80
CA GLN A 376 -22.58 5.05 -12.91
C GLN A 376 -23.33 5.92 -11.89
N VAL A 377 -22.85 6.00 -10.65
CA VAL A 377 -23.44 6.87 -9.63
C VAL A 377 -23.29 8.34 -10.02
N MET A 378 -22.10 8.76 -10.45
CA MET A 378 -21.86 10.12 -10.94
C MET A 378 -22.72 10.45 -12.16
N GLN A 379 -22.96 9.50 -13.06
CA GLN A 379 -23.82 9.70 -14.24
C GLN A 379 -25.25 10.06 -13.84
N ALA A 380 -25.81 9.37 -12.83
CA ALA A 380 -27.13 9.68 -12.32
C ALA A 380 -27.18 11.08 -11.68
N MET A 381 -26.18 11.43 -10.86
CA MET A 381 -26.08 12.74 -10.18
C MET A 381 -25.93 13.89 -11.17
N PHE A 382 -25.12 13.73 -12.22
CA PHE A 382 -24.94 14.77 -13.24
C PHE A 382 -26.21 15.00 -14.08
N ALA A 383 -27.04 13.98 -14.28
CA ALA A 383 -28.31 14.14 -14.95
C ALA A 383 -29.25 15.09 -14.19
N GLU A 384 -29.17 15.16 -12.86
CA GLU A 384 -29.99 16.06 -12.03
C GLU A 384 -29.70 17.54 -12.27
N ILE A 385 -28.49 17.87 -12.73
CA ILE A 385 -28.08 19.23 -13.11
C ILE A 385 -28.12 19.47 -14.62
N GLY A 386 -28.72 18.55 -15.39
CA GLY A 386 -28.84 18.64 -16.85
C GLY A 386 -27.58 18.24 -17.63
N VAL A 387 -26.56 17.68 -16.97
CA VAL A 387 -25.32 17.25 -17.62
C VAL A 387 -25.39 15.78 -18.01
N THR A 388 -25.12 15.47 -19.27
CA THR A 388 -25.10 14.10 -19.79
C THR A 388 -23.67 13.56 -19.82
N MET A 389 -23.36 12.61 -18.94
CA MET A 389 -22.06 11.93 -18.94
C MET A 389 -22.17 10.56 -19.64
N ASN A 390 -21.39 10.33 -20.69
CA ASN A 390 -21.27 9.01 -21.34
C ASN A 390 -20.11 8.22 -20.72
N ILE A 391 -20.30 6.94 -20.42
CA ILE A 391 -19.25 6.08 -19.85
C ILE A 391 -18.62 5.25 -20.97
N GLU A 392 -17.30 5.39 -21.15
CA GLU A 392 -16.51 4.61 -22.10
C GLU A 392 -15.54 3.69 -21.33
N PRO A 393 -15.76 2.36 -21.33
CA PRO A 393 -14.81 1.39 -20.79
C PRO A 393 -13.42 1.49 -21.40
N THR A 394 -12.36 1.39 -20.60
CA THR A 394 -10.96 1.36 -21.05
C THR A 394 -10.20 0.21 -20.39
N GLU A 395 -9.39 -0.52 -21.17
CA GLU A 395 -8.47 -1.54 -20.62
C GLU A 395 -7.40 -0.87 -19.75
N PHE A 396 -7.06 -1.51 -18.63
CA PHE A 396 -6.07 -1.02 -17.67
C PHE A 396 -5.03 -2.12 -17.38
N PRO A 397 -3.72 -1.80 -17.35
CA PRO A 397 -3.16 -0.45 -17.38
C PRO A 397 -2.79 0.08 -18.77
N ALA A 398 -2.51 -0.78 -19.76
CA ALA A 398 -1.73 -0.37 -20.93
C ALA A 398 -2.45 0.68 -21.80
N LYS A 399 -3.70 0.41 -22.18
CA LYS A 399 -4.51 1.33 -23.00
C LYS A 399 -4.85 2.61 -22.24
N TRP A 400 -5.22 2.50 -20.97
CA TRP A 400 -5.52 3.67 -20.13
C TRP A 400 -4.31 4.61 -20.03
N VAL A 401 -3.12 4.08 -19.71
CA VAL A 401 -1.88 4.89 -19.64
C VAL A 401 -1.60 5.56 -20.98
N GLN A 402 -1.78 4.86 -22.10
CA GLN A 402 -1.57 5.46 -23.42
C GLN A 402 -2.54 6.63 -23.68
N VAL A 403 -3.85 6.40 -23.54
CA VAL A 403 -4.88 7.39 -23.91
C VAL A 403 -4.90 8.59 -22.95
N ILE A 404 -4.75 8.32 -21.65
CA ILE A 404 -4.90 9.33 -20.60
C ILE A 404 -3.57 10.01 -20.29
N MET A 405 -2.54 9.24 -19.92
CA MET A 405 -1.29 9.83 -19.40
C MET A 405 -0.43 10.41 -20.52
N LYS A 406 -0.33 9.70 -21.66
CA LYS A 406 0.52 10.09 -22.78
C LYS A 406 -0.20 11.00 -23.77
N ASP A 407 -1.30 10.51 -24.35
CA ASP A 407 -2.03 11.22 -25.41
C ASP A 407 -2.90 12.35 -24.84
N ARG A 408 -3.29 12.25 -23.57
CA ARG A 408 -4.20 13.21 -22.87
C ARG A 408 -5.50 13.45 -23.65
N ASN A 409 -5.97 12.41 -24.34
CA ASN A 409 -7.16 12.46 -25.19
C ASN A 409 -8.39 11.96 -24.43
N PHE A 410 -8.93 12.82 -23.57
CA PHE A 410 -10.11 12.54 -22.75
C PHE A 410 -10.79 13.84 -22.30
N ASP A 411 -12.06 13.74 -21.90
CA ASP A 411 -12.78 14.80 -21.18
C ASP A 411 -12.55 14.61 -19.67
N MET A 412 -12.96 13.45 -19.17
CA MET A 412 -12.79 13.02 -17.79
C MET A 412 -12.30 11.56 -17.75
N THR A 413 -11.59 11.21 -16.70
CA THR A 413 -11.20 9.83 -16.35
C THR A 413 -11.31 9.64 -14.85
N ILE A 414 -11.50 8.41 -14.38
CA ILE A 414 -11.44 8.08 -12.95
C ILE A 414 -10.27 7.14 -12.68
N VAL A 415 -9.55 7.34 -11.57
CA VAL A 415 -8.45 6.49 -11.13
C VAL A 415 -8.22 6.62 -9.62
N ALA A 416 -7.76 5.55 -8.99
CA ALA A 416 -7.24 5.52 -7.64
C ALA A 416 -5.73 5.76 -7.65
N HIS A 417 -5.25 6.88 -7.09
CA HIS A 417 -3.82 7.19 -6.97
C HIS A 417 -3.26 6.62 -5.68
N ALA A 418 -2.26 5.74 -5.76
CA ALA A 418 -1.76 4.95 -4.63
C ALA A 418 -0.62 5.62 -3.85
N GLU A 419 0.01 6.63 -4.43
CA GLU A 419 1.19 7.27 -3.85
C GLU A 419 0.83 8.24 -2.71
N PRO A 420 1.33 8.08 -1.47
CA PRO A 420 1.16 9.09 -0.43
C PRO A 420 1.91 10.39 -0.74
N LEU A 421 1.43 11.51 -0.19
CA LEU A 421 2.01 12.85 -0.39
C LEU A 421 2.26 13.24 -1.87
N ASP A 422 1.45 12.71 -2.79
CA ASP A 422 1.57 12.91 -4.24
C ASP A 422 0.83 14.15 -4.77
N ILE A 423 0.39 15.05 -3.89
CA ILE A 423 -0.32 16.29 -4.26
C ILE A 423 0.48 17.15 -5.27
N ASP A 424 1.80 16.96 -5.36
CA ASP A 424 2.66 17.62 -6.35
C ASP A 424 2.30 17.30 -7.81
N ILE A 425 1.54 16.24 -8.09
CA ILE A 425 1.10 15.88 -9.46
C ILE A 425 0.35 17.02 -10.16
N TYR A 426 -0.31 17.92 -9.42
CA TYR A 426 -1.02 19.07 -9.97
C TYR A 426 -0.09 20.23 -10.35
N ALA A 427 1.18 20.20 -9.93
CA ALA A 427 2.21 21.17 -10.34
C ALA A 427 3.09 20.66 -11.49
N ARG A 428 2.96 19.38 -11.87
CA ARG A 428 3.74 18.77 -12.96
C ARG A 428 3.19 19.22 -14.31
N ASP A 429 4.05 19.74 -15.18
CA ASP A 429 3.73 20.12 -16.55
C ASP A 429 4.77 19.51 -17.51
N PRO A 430 4.39 18.58 -18.41
CA PRO A 430 3.04 18.08 -18.63
C PRO A 430 2.61 17.04 -17.58
N TYR A 431 1.30 17.02 -17.28
CA TYR A 431 0.63 15.91 -16.59
C TYR A 431 -0.80 15.77 -17.12
N TYR A 432 -1.48 14.65 -16.83
CA TYR A 432 -2.71 14.31 -17.56
C TYR A 432 -3.86 15.29 -17.30
N PHE A 433 -3.94 15.92 -16.13
CA PHE A 433 -4.97 16.93 -15.83
C PHE A 433 -4.91 18.17 -16.74
N ASN A 434 -3.76 18.45 -17.38
CA ASN A 434 -3.48 19.73 -18.07
C ASN A 434 -3.82 20.97 -17.21
N TYR A 435 -3.72 20.84 -15.88
CA TYR A 435 -4.02 21.90 -14.93
C TYR A 435 -2.80 22.80 -14.75
N LYS A 436 -3.04 24.12 -14.63
CA LYS A 436 -1.99 25.11 -14.42
C LYS A 436 -2.45 26.14 -13.40
N ASN A 437 -1.75 26.22 -12.27
CA ASN A 437 -1.97 27.25 -11.27
C ASN A 437 -0.62 27.72 -10.69
N PRO A 438 -0.14 28.94 -11.03
CA PRO A 438 1.13 29.45 -10.54
C PRO A 438 1.24 29.55 -9.01
N ALA A 439 0.13 29.83 -8.31
CA ALA A 439 0.12 29.88 -6.85
C ALA A 439 0.31 28.49 -6.25
N PHE A 440 -0.35 27.47 -6.79
CA PHE A 440 -0.14 26.08 -6.40
C PHE A 440 1.32 25.64 -6.66
N ASN A 441 1.87 25.96 -7.83
CA ASN A 441 3.25 25.64 -8.18
C ASN A 441 4.25 26.30 -7.22
N ALA A 442 4.01 27.54 -6.81
CA ALA A 442 4.84 28.24 -5.83
C ALA A 442 4.81 27.55 -4.46
N LEU A 443 3.65 27.04 -4.02
CA LEU A 443 3.55 26.25 -2.78
C LEU A 443 4.34 24.95 -2.89
N MET A 444 4.21 24.20 -4.00
CA MET A 444 4.98 22.96 -4.18
C MET A 444 6.49 23.21 -4.21
N LYS A 445 6.93 24.32 -4.82
CA LYS A 445 8.34 24.74 -4.74
C LYS A 445 8.76 25.03 -3.29
N LYS A 446 7.94 25.76 -2.54
CA LYS A 446 8.19 26.08 -1.12
C LYS A 446 8.25 24.83 -0.24
N VAL A 447 7.42 23.81 -0.50
CA VAL A 447 7.52 22.50 0.16
C VAL A 447 8.91 21.91 -0.04
N GLN A 448 9.42 21.91 -1.28
CA GLN A 448 10.75 21.36 -1.56
C GLN A 448 11.89 22.20 -0.94
N GLU A 449 11.68 23.49 -0.72
CA GLU A 449 12.64 24.37 -0.05
C GLU A 449 12.61 24.31 1.48
N THR A 450 11.61 23.64 2.06
CA THR A 450 11.40 23.57 3.51
C THR A 450 11.82 22.20 4.03
N THR A 451 12.72 22.11 5.00
CA THR A 451 13.16 20.83 5.60
C THR A 451 12.49 20.52 6.95
N ASP A 452 11.84 21.51 7.57
CA ASP A 452 11.06 21.32 8.79
C ASP A 452 9.70 20.67 8.50
N PRO A 453 9.38 19.50 9.09
CA PRO A 453 8.13 18.80 8.80
C PRO A 453 6.86 19.57 9.17
N ALA A 454 6.86 20.33 10.27
CA ALA A 454 5.68 21.07 10.70
C ALA A 454 5.37 22.23 9.73
N ALA A 455 6.40 22.93 9.28
CA ALA A 455 6.29 23.96 8.26
C ALA A 455 5.85 23.40 6.90
N GLN A 456 6.35 22.22 6.49
CA GLN A 456 5.86 21.53 5.29
C GLN A 456 4.35 21.22 5.38
N ASN A 457 3.91 20.66 6.50
CA ASN A 457 2.50 20.32 6.72
C ASN A 457 1.57 21.53 6.61
N ALA A 458 2.02 22.70 7.11
CA ALA A 458 1.26 23.94 6.95
C ALA A 458 1.13 24.35 5.48
N ILE A 459 2.21 24.24 4.69
CA ILE A 459 2.20 24.54 3.25
C ILE A 459 1.30 23.56 2.49
N TYR A 460 1.31 22.27 2.85
CA TYR A 460 0.37 21.29 2.28
C TYR A 460 -1.08 21.64 2.59
N GLY A 461 -1.39 22.17 3.78
CA GLY A 461 -2.73 22.69 4.10
C GLY A 461 -3.18 23.81 3.16
N GLU A 462 -2.31 24.78 2.89
CA GLU A 462 -2.58 25.85 1.92
C GLU A 462 -2.79 25.30 0.49
N ALA A 463 -1.99 24.32 0.09
CA ALA A 463 -2.09 23.68 -1.23
C ALA A 463 -3.41 22.91 -1.40
N GLN A 464 -3.85 22.20 -0.35
CA GLN A 464 -5.14 21.50 -0.33
C GLN A 464 -6.31 22.46 -0.54
N LYS A 465 -6.28 23.65 0.07
CA LYS A 465 -7.33 24.66 -0.10
C LYS A 465 -7.44 25.12 -1.55
N ILE A 466 -6.31 25.41 -2.22
CA ILE A 466 -6.32 25.78 -3.64
C ILE A 466 -6.98 24.69 -4.48
N LEU A 467 -6.60 23.42 -4.26
CA LEU A 467 -7.17 22.31 -5.01
C LEU A 467 -8.67 22.11 -4.75
N ALA A 468 -9.09 22.22 -3.49
CA ALA A 468 -10.50 22.11 -3.10
C ALA A 468 -11.36 23.19 -3.75
N GLU A 469 -10.82 24.39 -3.94
CA GLU A 469 -11.51 25.49 -4.62
C GLU A 469 -11.46 25.35 -6.15
N ASP A 470 -10.30 25.03 -6.73
CA ASP A 470 -10.08 24.97 -8.20
C ASP A 470 -10.62 23.72 -8.86
N VAL A 471 -10.72 22.62 -8.11
CA VAL A 471 -11.27 21.30 -8.54
C VAL A 471 -10.70 20.82 -9.89
N PRO A 472 -9.37 20.69 -10.07
CA PRO A 472 -8.83 20.08 -11.30
C PRO A 472 -9.22 18.61 -11.49
N ALA A 473 -9.64 17.96 -10.40
CA ALA A 473 -10.26 16.65 -10.37
C ALA A 473 -11.40 16.65 -9.35
N LEU A 474 -12.42 15.81 -9.54
CA LEU A 474 -13.43 15.58 -8.52
C LEU A 474 -12.84 14.66 -7.46
N TYR A 475 -12.81 15.12 -6.22
CA TYR A 475 -12.28 14.37 -5.08
C TYR A 475 -13.41 13.55 -4.47
N LEU A 476 -13.34 12.22 -4.59
CA LEU A 476 -14.44 11.33 -4.21
C LEU A 476 -14.21 10.75 -2.81
N PHE A 477 -13.29 9.79 -2.70
CA PHE A 477 -13.01 9.10 -1.45
C PHE A 477 -11.63 8.44 -1.47
N VAL A 478 -11.10 8.14 -0.29
CA VAL A 478 -9.98 7.22 -0.08
C VAL A 478 -10.53 5.81 0.12
N MET A 479 -9.97 4.84 -0.58
CA MET A 479 -10.37 3.44 -0.42
C MET A 479 -9.94 2.92 0.96
N PRO A 480 -10.79 2.11 1.62
CA PRO A 480 -10.41 1.47 2.88
C PRO A 480 -9.46 0.30 2.60
N LYS A 481 -8.61 -0.02 3.59
CA LYS A 481 -7.87 -1.28 3.63
C LYS A 481 -8.75 -2.32 4.31
N LEU A 482 -9.24 -3.30 3.55
CA LEU A 482 -10.16 -4.32 4.04
C LEU A 482 -9.38 -5.56 4.49
N GLY A 483 -8.99 -5.60 5.75
CA GLY A 483 -8.30 -6.73 6.34
C GLY A 483 -9.25 -7.82 6.82
N VAL A 484 -8.93 -9.07 6.52
CA VAL A 484 -9.55 -10.24 7.16
C VAL A 484 -8.44 -11.20 7.58
N TRP A 485 -8.33 -11.51 8.87
CA TRP A 485 -7.29 -12.40 9.34
C TRP A 485 -7.67 -13.16 10.59
N ASP A 486 -6.92 -14.20 10.88
CA ASP A 486 -7.00 -14.95 12.11
C ASP A 486 -6.78 -14.04 13.33
N ARG A 487 -7.65 -14.13 14.33
CA ARG A 487 -7.62 -13.30 15.53
C ARG A 487 -6.38 -13.51 16.41
N HIS A 488 -5.77 -14.69 16.30
CA HIS A 488 -4.53 -15.01 17.00
C HIS A 488 -3.32 -14.37 16.33
N LEU A 489 -3.45 -13.84 15.12
CA LEU A 489 -2.38 -13.11 14.46
C LEU A 489 -2.28 -11.67 15.01
N LYS A 490 -1.10 -11.28 15.44
CA LYS A 490 -0.76 -9.91 15.90
C LYS A 490 0.25 -9.26 14.98
N GLY A 491 0.32 -7.93 15.03
CA GLY A 491 1.36 -7.15 14.37
C GLY A 491 1.13 -6.86 12.88
N LEU A 492 0.08 -7.40 12.26
CA LEU A 492 -0.35 -6.96 10.93
C LEU A 492 -0.88 -5.53 11.00
N TRP A 493 -0.47 -4.70 10.04
CA TRP A 493 -0.87 -3.30 10.01
C TRP A 493 -2.29 -3.14 9.48
N GLU A 494 -3.13 -2.49 10.27
CA GLU A 494 -4.50 -2.15 9.88
C GLU A 494 -4.52 -1.06 8.80
N ASN A 495 -3.61 -0.08 8.86
CA ASN A 495 -3.43 0.94 7.84
C ASN A 495 -2.30 0.57 6.87
N GLU A 496 -2.34 1.14 5.67
CA GLU A 496 -1.28 1.03 4.66
C GLU A 496 -0.76 2.42 4.30
N PRO A 497 0.06 3.06 5.17
CA PRO A 497 0.66 4.37 4.88
C PRO A 497 1.72 4.28 3.76
N ILE A 498 2.14 3.07 3.42
CA ILE A 498 3.07 2.78 2.33
C ILE A 498 2.72 1.39 1.77
N PRO A 499 2.80 1.15 0.46
CA PRO A 499 2.35 -0.09 -0.15
C PRO A 499 3.23 -1.29 0.25
N SER A 500 2.87 -1.97 1.34
CA SER A 500 3.68 -3.01 1.98
C SER A 500 2.89 -3.84 2.99
N ASN A 501 3.14 -5.16 3.01
CA ASN A 501 2.76 -6.02 4.13
C ASN A 501 3.99 -6.21 5.02
N VAL A 502 4.18 -5.35 6.02
CA VAL A 502 5.34 -5.43 6.92
C VAL A 502 5.17 -6.58 7.92
N LEU A 503 6.10 -7.55 7.91
CA LEU A 503 5.94 -8.79 8.68
C LEU A 503 6.90 -8.95 9.86
N SER A 504 7.84 -8.04 10.05
CA SER A 504 8.85 -8.11 11.14
C SER A 504 8.24 -8.18 12.53
N GLY A 505 7.13 -7.47 12.76
CA GLY A 505 6.38 -7.47 14.03
C GLY A 505 5.30 -8.54 14.13
N VAL A 506 5.09 -9.37 13.11
CA VAL A 506 3.96 -10.31 13.05
C VAL A 506 4.26 -11.59 13.83
N SER A 507 3.29 -12.04 14.62
CA SER A 507 3.36 -13.31 15.37
C SER A 507 2.00 -13.88 15.68
N TRP A 508 1.98 -15.16 16.03
CA TRP A 508 0.82 -15.83 16.62
C TRP A 508 0.80 -15.62 18.14
N ASP A 509 -0.38 -15.40 18.70
CA ASP A 509 -0.62 -15.51 20.14
C ASP A 509 -0.31 -16.94 20.60
N GLU A 510 0.22 -17.06 21.82
CA GLU A 510 0.42 -18.34 22.52
C GLU A 510 -0.90 -18.96 23.01
#